data_AF-A0A3P8TT50-F1
#
_entry.id   AF-A0A3P8TT50-F1
#
_cell.length_a   1.000
_cell.length_b   1.000
_cell.length_c   1.000
_cell.angle_alpha   90.00
_cell.angle_beta   90.00
_cell.angle_gamma   90.00
#
_symmetry.space_group_name_H-M   'P 1'
#
loop_
_entity.id
_entity.type
_entity.pdbx_description
1 polymer ?
#
loop_
_entity_poly.entity_id
_entity_poly.type
_entity_poly.pdbx_seq_one_letter_code
_entity_poly.pdbx_strand_id
1 'polypeptide(L)'
;SGGEFLSVILVLFENQFCTFLAVRETLEARGVLGQLKARIRAEVFSALDDQREPRPPLSHENLLINELIREYLEFNKYRYTASVLTAESSQPEVPLDRQFLANELKVVEDTSSKSVPLLYGLLSHFVNSSDSGGKVFLRGAAASNAPPGPDA
;
A
#
# COMPACT_ATOMS: atom_id res chain seq x y z
N SER A 1 -52.14 19.53 -10.98
CA SER A 1 -51.83 18.14 -10.58
C SER A 1 -50.42 17.70 -11.00
N GLY A 2 -49.90 18.04 -12.20
CA GLY A 2 -48.52 17.66 -12.59
C GLY A 2 -47.35 18.37 -11.87
N GLY A 3 -47.54 19.61 -11.38
CA GLY A 3 -46.48 20.38 -10.71
C GLY A 3 -46.12 19.89 -9.30
N GLU A 4 -47.10 19.38 -8.56
CA GLU A 4 -46.87 18.80 -7.22
C GLU A 4 -46.11 17.48 -7.31
N PHE A 5 -46.34 16.69 -8.37
CA PHE A 5 -45.62 15.44 -8.62
C PHE A 5 -44.13 15.67 -8.91
N LEU A 6 -43.82 16.68 -9.73
CA LEU A 6 -42.43 17.09 -10.00
C LEU A 6 -41.74 17.64 -8.75
N SER A 7 -42.46 18.40 -7.91
CA SER A 7 -41.93 18.92 -6.65
C SER A 7 -41.63 17.80 -5.65
N VAL A 8 -42.51 16.79 -5.53
CA VAL A 8 -42.27 15.62 -4.66
C VAL A 8 -41.08 14.78 -5.16
N ILE A 9 -40.95 14.59 -6.49
CA ILE A 9 -39.80 13.87 -7.07
C ILE A 9 -38.50 14.65 -6.83
N LEU A 10 -38.48 15.98 -7.00
CA LEU A 10 -37.31 16.82 -6.72
C LEU A 10 -36.91 16.77 -5.25
N VAL A 11 -37.88 16.88 -4.32
CA VAL A 11 -37.63 16.82 -2.87
C VAL A 11 -37.14 15.44 -2.44
N LEU A 12 -37.66 14.37 -3.04
CA LEU A 12 -37.17 13.01 -2.80
C LEU A 12 -35.75 12.83 -3.36
N PHE A 13 -35.45 13.35 -4.56
CA PHE A 13 -34.11 13.30 -5.14
C PHE A 13 -33.09 14.14 -4.36
N GLU A 14 -33.43 15.35 -3.94
CA GLU A 14 -32.56 16.20 -3.10
C GLU A 14 -32.30 15.56 -1.73
N ASN A 15 -33.32 15.02 -1.08
CA ASN A 15 -33.14 14.35 0.22
C ASN A 15 -32.32 13.06 0.09
N GLN A 16 -32.55 12.26 -0.94
CA GLN A 16 -31.80 11.02 -1.20
C GLN A 16 -30.32 11.33 -1.55
N PHE A 17 -30.07 12.41 -2.28
CA PHE A 17 -28.72 12.82 -2.68
C PHE A 17 -27.94 13.46 -1.52
N CYS A 18 -28.57 14.34 -0.74
CA CYS A 18 -27.95 14.91 0.46
C CYS A 18 -27.68 13.85 1.54
N THR A 19 -28.58 12.89 1.73
CA THR A 19 -28.33 11.77 2.65
C THR A 19 -27.19 10.89 2.15
N PHE A 20 -27.13 10.59 0.85
CA PHE A 20 -26.00 9.85 0.29
C PHE A 20 -24.66 10.59 0.45
N LEU A 21 -24.62 11.90 0.16
CA LEU A 21 -23.43 12.74 0.36
C LEU A 21 -23.00 12.79 1.83
N ALA A 22 -23.95 13.00 2.75
CA ALA A 22 -23.68 13.04 4.18
C ALA A 22 -23.17 11.70 4.71
N VAL A 23 -23.74 10.58 4.24
CA VAL A 23 -23.27 9.23 4.58
C VAL A 23 -21.87 8.98 4.01
N ARG A 24 -21.62 9.36 2.75
CA ARG A 24 -20.31 9.25 2.12
C ARG A 24 -19.26 10.03 2.91
N GLU A 25 -19.51 11.31 3.20
CA GLU A 25 -18.59 12.18 3.96
C GLU A 25 -18.35 11.65 5.38
N THR A 26 -19.39 11.14 6.03
CA THR A 26 -19.27 10.53 7.36
C THR A 26 -18.42 9.26 7.32
N LEU A 27 -18.61 8.40 6.31
CA LEU A 27 -17.81 7.19 6.13
C LEU A 27 -16.36 7.52 5.74
N GLU A 28 -16.14 8.59 4.98
CA GLU A 28 -14.80 9.10 4.62
C GLU A 28 -14.09 9.66 5.86
N ALA A 29 -14.75 10.51 6.66
CA ALA A 29 -14.21 11.09 7.88
C ALA A 29 -13.88 10.03 8.94
N ARG A 30 -14.67 8.95 9.02
CA ARG A 30 -14.41 7.80 9.90
C ARG A 30 -13.37 6.83 9.32
N GLY A 31 -12.90 7.04 8.09
CA GLY A 31 -11.98 6.16 7.37
C GLY A 31 -12.59 4.84 6.89
N VAL A 32 -13.85 4.57 7.20
CA VAL A 32 -14.58 3.34 6.82
C VAL A 32 -14.74 3.25 5.31
N LEU A 33 -14.95 4.37 4.61
CA LEU A 33 -15.05 4.36 3.15
C LEU A 33 -13.73 3.97 2.49
N GLY A 34 -12.59 4.33 3.10
CA GLY A 34 -11.27 3.89 2.68
C GLY A 34 -11.10 2.37 2.81
N GLN A 35 -11.52 1.79 3.94
CA GLN A 35 -11.54 0.33 4.15
C GLN A 35 -12.38 -0.38 3.10
N LEU A 36 -13.59 0.14 2.85
CA LEU A 36 -14.52 -0.49 1.92
C LEU A 36 -13.99 -0.43 0.49
N LYS A 37 -13.46 0.72 0.06
CA LYS A 37 -12.81 0.88 -1.25
C LYS A 37 -11.60 -0.07 -1.39
N ALA A 38 -10.76 -0.18 -0.35
CA ALA A 38 -9.63 -1.11 -0.31
C ALA A 38 -10.06 -2.57 -0.45
N ARG A 39 -11.08 -2.97 0.32
CA ARG A 39 -11.62 -4.34 0.26
C ARG A 39 -12.26 -4.64 -1.09
N ILE A 40 -13.03 -3.71 -1.65
CA ILE A 40 -13.59 -3.86 -3.00
C ILE A 40 -12.47 -4.03 -4.03
N ARG A 41 -11.39 -3.23 -3.94
CA ARG A 41 -10.23 -3.40 -4.83
C ARG A 41 -9.59 -4.78 -4.70
N ALA A 42 -9.41 -5.27 -3.48
CA ALA A 42 -8.85 -6.61 -3.23
C ALA A 42 -9.74 -7.72 -3.82
N GLU A 43 -11.06 -7.65 -3.58
CA GLU A 43 -12.02 -8.63 -4.11
C GLU A 43 -12.12 -8.57 -5.64
N VAL A 44 -12.14 -7.36 -6.22
CA VAL A 44 -12.15 -7.17 -7.68
C VAL A 44 -10.87 -7.72 -8.29
N PHE A 45 -9.71 -7.45 -7.69
CA PHE A 45 -8.44 -7.97 -8.18
C PHE A 45 -8.40 -9.50 -8.07
N SER A 46 -8.88 -10.07 -6.96
CA SER A 46 -9.00 -11.52 -6.79
C SER A 46 -9.97 -12.17 -7.78
N ALA A 47 -11.05 -11.49 -8.15
CA ALA A 47 -12.05 -12.00 -9.10
C ALA A 47 -11.60 -11.86 -10.56
N LEU A 48 -10.76 -10.85 -10.86
CA LEU A 48 -10.13 -10.64 -12.17
C LEU A 48 -8.85 -11.45 -12.35
N ASP A 49 -8.38 -12.18 -11.33
CA ASP A 49 -7.19 -13.02 -11.38
C ASP A 49 -7.43 -14.21 -12.31
N ASP A 50 -7.30 -13.96 -13.62
CA ASP A 50 -7.28 -14.98 -14.67
C ASP A 50 -6.11 -15.93 -14.36
N GLN A 51 -6.43 -17.15 -13.93
CA GLN A 51 -5.52 -18.25 -13.56
C GLN A 51 -4.52 -18.69 -14.68
N ARG A 52 -4.38 -17.91 -15.74
CA ARG A 52 -3.57 -18.21 -16.93
C ARG A 52 -2.18 -17.61 -16.90
N GLU A 53 -1.95 -16.53 -16.14
CA GLU A 53 -0.60 -16.02 -15.90
C GLU A 53 -0.19 -16.33 -14.46
N PRO A 54 0.81 -17.20 -14.24
CA PRO A 54 1.33 -17.42 -12.89
C PRO A 54 1.89 -16.09 -12.37
N ARG A 55 1.30 -15.58 -11.28
CA ARG A 55 1.78 -14.37 -10.60
C ARG A 55 3.30 -14.47 -10.44
N PRO A 56 4.07 -13.45 -10.86
CA PRO A 56 5.51 -13.47 -10.69
C PRO A 56 5.83 -13.78 -9.23
N PRO A 57 6.69 -14.78 -8.94
CA PRO A 57 7.01 -15.13 -7.57
C PRO A 57 7.58 -13.90 -6.87
N LEU A 58 7.06 -13.58 -5.68
CA LEU A 58 7.54 -12.47 -4.87
C LEU A 58 9.03 -12.71 -4.59
N SER A 59 9.89 -11.90 -5.22
CA SER A 59 11.34 -12.01 -5.00
C SER A 59 11.68 -11.63 -3.57
N HIS A 60 12.79 -12.18 -3.07
CA HIS A 60 13.31 -11.84 -1.74
C HIS A 60 13.50 -10.33 -1.56
N GLU A 61 14.04 -9.65 -2.58
CA GLU A 61 14.20 -8.19 -2.56
C GLU A 61 12.85 -7.46 -2.48
N ASN A 62 11.85 -7.89 -3.24
CA ASN A 62 10.53 -7.29 -3.20
C ASN A 62 9.84 -7.53 -1.86
N LEU A 63 10.04 -8.70 -1.24
CA LEU A 63 9.53 -8.98 0.11
C LEU A 63 10.13 -7.99 1.12
N LEU A 64 11.45 -7.80 1.12
CA LEU A 64 12.11 -6.85 2.03
C LEU A 64 11.63 -5.41 1.80
N ILE A 65 11.51 -4.99 0.53
CA ILE A 65 10.99 -3.66 0.18
C ILE A 65 9.57 -3.50 0.70
N ASN A 66 8.71 -4.48 0.46
CA ASN A 66 7.31 -4.39 0.86
C ASN A 66 7.15 -4.40 2.39
N GLU A 67 7.99 -5.12 3.14
CA GLU A 67 7.97 -5.08 4.61
C GLU A 67 8.45 -3.74 5.16
N LEU A 68 9.48 -3.13 4.55
CA LEU A 68 9.90 -1.76 4.90
C LEU A 68 8.77 -0.75 4.64
N ILE A 69 8.05 -0.89 3.52
CA ILE A 69 6.88 -0.05 3.19
C ILE A 69 5.74 -0.32 4.18
N ARG A 70 5.43 -1.58 4.49
CA ARG A 70 4.40 -1.96 5.47
C ARG A 70 4.68 -1.32 6.82
N GLU A 71 5.89 -1.44 7.35
CA GLU A 71 6.29 -0.84 8.62
C GLU A 71 6.11 0.70 8.61
N TYR A 72 6.54 1.35 7.52
CA TYR A 72 6.34 2.79 7.32
C TYR A 72 4.86 3.19 7.34
N LEU A 73 4.01 2.45 6.61
CA LEU A 73 2.58 2.71 6.52
C LEU A 73 1.90 2.51 7.88
N GLU A 74 2.26 1.47 8.63
CA GLU A 74 1.72 1.19 9.95
C GLU A 74 2.10 2.26 10.98
N PHE A 75 3.36 2.71 10.96
CA PHE A 75 3.85 3.77 11.82
C PHE A 75 3.08 5.08 11.58
N ASN A 76 2.89 5.45 10.31
CA ASN A 76 2.15 6.66 9.89
C ASN A 76 0.62 6.49 9.89
N LYS A 77 0.09 5.36 10.38
CA LYS A 77 -1.36 5.06 10.49
C LYS A 77 -2.10 4.92 9.15
N TYR A 78 -1.40 4.62 8.06
CA TYR A 78 -1.96 4.32 6.74
C TYR A 78 -2.44 2.86 6.61
N ARG A 79 -3.27 2.40 7.56
CA ARG A 79 -3.68 0.99 7.69
C ARG A 79 -4.39 0.43 6.46
N TYR A 80 -5.16 1.25 5.75
CA TYR A 80 -5.91 0.81 4.57
C TYR A 80 -4.99 0.52 3.40
N THR A 81 -4.00 1.39 3.19
CA THR A 81 -2.97 1.18 2.16
C THR A 81 -2.13 -0.06 2.48
N ALA A 82 -1.78 -0.29 3.74
CA ALA A 82 -1.02 -1.48 4.15
C ALA A 82 -1.79 -2.79 3.89
N SER A 83 -3.11 -2.79 4.11
CA SER A 83 -3.97 -3.92 3.81
C SER A 83 -4.06 -4.21 2.31
N VAL A 84 -4.21 -3.17 1.48
CA VAL A 84 -4.19 -3.31 0.01
C VAL A 84 -2.85 -3.84 -0.47
N LEU A 85 -1.74 -3.26 0.01
CA LEU A 85 -0.38 -3.70 -0.34
C LEU A 85 -0.19 -5.19 -0.06
N THR A 86 -0.64 -5.66 1.11
CA THR A 86 -0.53 -7.06 1.52
C THR A 86 -1.29 -8.00 0.59
N ALA A 87 -2.51 -7.62 0.21
CA ALA A 87 -3.33 -8.40 -0.71
C ALA A 87 -2.78 -8.39 -2.15
N GLU A 88 -2.26 -7.25 -2.60
CA GLU A 88 -1.71 -7.06 -3.95
C GLU A 88 -0.31 -7.67 -4.15
N SER A 89 0.48 -7.80 -3.09
CA SER A 89 1.83 -8.36 -3.19
C SER A 89 1.89 -9.87 -2.92
N SER A 90 0.77 -10.49 -2.53
CA SER A 90 0.75 -11.89 -2.05
C SER A 90 1.68 -12.14 -0.87
N GLN A 91 2.06 -11.12 -0.11
CA GLN A 91 2.95 -11.27 1.03
C GLN A 91 2.21 -11.86 2.24
N PRO A 92 2.91 -12.52 3.18
CA PRO A 92 2.29 -13.05 4.39
C PRO A 92 1.55 -11.96 5.18
N GLU A 93 0.38 -12.29 5.72
CA GLU A 93 -0.37 -11.38 6.60
C GLU A 93 0.40 -11.06 7.89
N VAL A 94 1.20 -12.02 8.36
CA VAL A 94 2.08 -11.84 9.51
C VAL A 94 3.30 -11.01 9.06
N PRO A 95 3.55 -9.85 9.69
CA PRO A 95 4.75 -9.05 9.41
C PRO A 95 6.03 -9.83 9.70
N LEU A 96 7.09 -9.57 8.93
CA LEU A 96 8.40 -10.11 9.24
C LEU A 96 8.95 -9.53 10.55
N ASP A 97 9.74 -10.34 11.25
CA ASP A 97 10.41 -9.88 12.45
C ASP A 97 11.38 -8.74 12.11
N ARG A 98 11.36 -7.69 12.94
CA ARG A 98 12.17 -6.50 12.70
C ARG A 98 13.67 -6.80 12.80
N GLN A 99 14.08 -7.67 13.71
CA GLN A 99 15.48 -8.05 13.85
C GLN A 99 15.94 -8.83 12.60
N PHE A 100 15.07 -9.65 12.04
CA PHE A 100 15.32 -10.31 10.75
C PHE A 100 15.53 -9.28 9.61
N LEU A 101 14.64 -8.28 9.48
CA LEU A 101 14.79 -7.22 8.48
C LEU A 101 16.09 -6.42 8.66
N ALA A 102 16.42 -6.03 9.88
CA ALA A 102 17.65 -5.30 10.19
C ALA A 102 18.91 -6.10 9.81
N ASN A 103 18.93 -7.41 10.13
CA ASN A 103 20.03 -8.30 9.79
C ASN A 103 20.19 -8.45 8.26
N GLU A 104 19.08 -8.63 7.55
CA GLU A 104 19.09 -8.82 6.09
C GLU A 104 19.58 -7.54 5.36
N LEU A 105 19.19 -6.38 5.88
CA LEU A 105 19.63 -5.07 5.38
C LEU A 105 21.02 -4.66 5.89
N LYS A 106 21.64 -5.48 6.74
CA LYS A 106 22.93 -5.22 7.40
C LYS A 106 22.96 -3.90 8.16
N VAL A 107 21.84 -3.54 8.79
CA VAL A 107 21.69 -2.35 9.61
C VAL A 107 21.84 -2.73 11.08
N VAL A 108 22.66 -1.99 11.81
CA VAL A 108 22.74 -2.10 13.27
C VAL A 108 21.80 -1.05 13.87
N GLU A 109 20.78 -1.52 14.58
CA GLU A 109 19.84 -0.64 15.27
C GLU A 109 20.39 -0.23 16.64
N ASP A 110 20.37 1.08 16.92
CA ASP A 110 20.57 1.62 18.26
C ASP A 110 19.20 1.77 18.98
N THR A 111 19.23 1.96 20.29
CA THR A 111 18.04 2.14 21.14
C THR A 111 17.13 3.26 20.62
N SER A 112 17.71 4.30 20.02
CA SER A 112 16.98 5.42 19.39
C SER A 112 16.29 5.01 18.08
N SER A 113 16.88 4.13 17.26
CA SER A 113 16.35 3.74 15.95
C SER A 113 15.17 2.76 16.04
N LYS A 114 15.01 2.05 17.16
CA LYS A 114 13.85 1.17 17.41
C LYS A 114 12.52 1.90 17.53
N SER A 115 12.56 3.22 17.75
CA SER A 115 11.35 4.05 17.94
C SER A 115 10.70 4.51 16.63
N VAL A 116 11.38 4.33 15.50
CA VAL A 116 10.94 4.77 14.17
C VAL A 116 11.08 3.62 13.16
N PRO A 117 10.42 3.66 11.99
CA PRO A 117 10.61 2.63 10.97
C PRO A 117 12.06 2.57 10.48
N LEU A 118 12.53 1.37 10.13
CA LEU A 118 13.87 1.13 9.58
C LEU A 118 14.16 2.01 8.35
N LEU A 119 13.12 2.28 7.55
CA LEU A 119 13.19 3.16 6.39
C LEU A 119 13.69 4.58 6.74
N TYR A 120 13.33 5.11 7.91
CA TYR A 120 13.81 6.43 8.36
C TYR A 120 15.31 6.37 8.68
N GLY A 121 15.76 5.32 9.36
CA GLY A 121 17.19 5.13 9.67
C GLY A 121 18.04 5.00 8.41
N LEU A 122 17.57 4.24 7.43
CA LEU A 122 18.21 4.14 6.11
C LEU A 122 18.30 5.50 5.42
N LEU A 123 17.20 6.26 5.38
CA LEU A 123 17.18 7.60 4.76
C LEU A 123 18.16 8.55 5.46
N SER A 124 18.14 8.60 6.79
CA SER A 124 19.06 9.44 7.57
C SER A 124 20.53 9.07 7.33
N HIS A 125 20.85 7.79 7.18
CA HIS A 125 22.18 7.35 6.81
C HIS A 125 22.60 7.93 5.46
N PHE A 126 21.80 7.77 4.39
CA PHE A 126 22.17 8.28 3.07
C PHE A 126 22.23 9.82 2.97
N VAL A 127 21.34 10.52 3.66
CA VAL A 127 21.34 11.99 3.70
C VAL A 127 22.58 12.53 4.39
N ASN A 128 22.94 11.98 5.56
CA ASN A 128 24.07 12.44 6.35
C ASN A 128 25.43 11.94 5.81
N SER A 129 25.48 10.78 5.16
CA SER A 129 26.70 10.28 4.50
C SER A 129 27.11 11.08 3.27
N SER A 130 26.20 11.88 2.71
CA SER A 130 26.48 12.71 1.52
C SER A 130 27.46 13.86 1.77
N ASP A 131 27.67 14.23 3.04
CA ASP A 131 28.59 15.31 3.46
C ASP A 131 30.07 14.92 3.29
N SER A 132 30.38 13.64 3.10
CA SER A 132 31.75 13.11 2.88
C SER A 132 32.14 12.93 1.40
N GLY A 133 31.38 13.51 0.45
CA GLY A 133 31.88 13.76 -0.91
C GLY A 133 31.77 12.63 -1.95
N GLY A 134 30.90 11.63 -1.74
CA GLY A 134 30.67 10.57 -2.73
C GLY A 134 29.18 10.35 -3.00
N LYS A 135 28.69 10.73 -4.19
CA LYS A 135 27.36 10.29 -4.65
C LYS A 135 27.35 8.76 -4.72
N VAL A 136 26.49 8.11 -3.94
CA VAL A 136 26.29 6.66 -4.02
C VAL A 136 25.67 6.33 -5.38
N PHE A 137 26.39 5.58 -6.20
CA PHE A 137 25.90 5.18 -7.52
C PHE A 137 24.97 3.97 -7.36
N LEU A 138 23.66 4.20 -7.51
CA LEU A 138 22.68 3.12 -7.49
C LEU A 138 22.78 2.33 -8.81
N ARG A 139 23.40 1.15 -8.76
CA ARG A 139 23.38 0.20 -9.88
C ARG A 139 22.04 -0.53 -9.86
N GLY A 140 21.21 -0.35 -10.88
CA GLY A 140 19.95 -1.08 -10.99
C GLY A 140 20.20 -2.58 -10.98
N ALA A 141 19.70 -3.27 -9.95
CA ALA A 141 19.51 -4.72 -9.99
C ALA A 141 18.33 -4.95 -10.95
N ALA A 142 18.64 -5.25 -12.21
CA ALA A 142 17.61 -5.62 -13.17
C ALA A 142 16.88 -6.84 -12.62
N ALA A 143 15.56 -6.76 -12.49
CA ALA A 143 14.70 -7.89 -12.18
C ALA A 143 15.00 -9.03 -13.17
N SER A 144 15.80 -10.00 -12.75
CA SER A 144 16.31 -11.07 -13.60
C SER A 144 15.29 -12.19 -13.83
N ASN A 145 14.01 -11.83 -13.97
CA ASN A 145 12.92 -12.77 -14.25
C ASN A 145 12.05 -12.22 -15.39
N ALA A 146 12.64 -12.01 -16.56
CA ALA A 146 11.86 -11.98 -17.80
C ALA A 146 11.78 -13.44 -18.31
N PRO A 147 10.58 -14.00 -18.53
CA PRO A 147 10.47 -15.31 -19.18
C PRO A 147 11.04 -15.22 -20.61
N PRO A 148 11.67 -16.29 -21.14
CA PRO A 148 12.14 -16.29 -22.50
C PRO A 148 10.94 -16.04 -23.43
N GLY A 149 11.08 -15.04 -24.31
CA GLY A 149 10.08 -14.74 -25.32
C GLY A 149 9.82 -15.96 -26.22
N PRO A 150 8.63 -16.05 -26.83
CA PRO A 150 8.32 -17.15 -27.72
C PRO A 150 9.11 -16.95 -29.03
N ASP A 151 10.16 -17.72 -29.22
CA ASP A 151 10.73 -17.96 -30.54
C ASP A 151 9.79 -18.92 -31.29
N ALA A 152 9.05 -18.36 -32.26
CA ALA A 152 8.61 -19.02 -33.49
C ALA A 152 8.41 -17.97 -34.58
#